data_AF-A0A8J2ADB2-F1
#
_entry.id   AF-A0A8J2ADB2-F1
#
_cell.length_a   1.000
_cell.length_b   1.000
_cell.length_c   1.000
_cell.angle_alpha   90.00
_cell.angle_beta   90.00
_cell.angle_gamma   90.00
#
_symmetry.space_group_name_H-M   'P 1'
#
loop_
_entity.id
_entity.type
_entity.pdbx_description
1 polymer ?
#
loop_
_entity_poly.entity_id
_entity_poly.type
_entity_poly.pdbx_seq_one_letter_code
_entity_poly.pdbx_strand_id
1 'polypeptide(L)'
;MAKSIRSKIKKRLRTVKRQRVDKMVDTPRREACNNSLTKLIKGEVTRHKQVKNAFLHPNDPEAEIPQKSVKKPIDFRSETLPMSGFATKGNRRKYTEEERKELQKLAKSHPEEKILAGRGKLAYESCKVGQDSAKQVAAVQENNDSEEDAEMEESGEQEAKKDDVDTKRKPELPKKKKNARSRVQKFRQKK
;
A
#
# COMPACT_ATOMS: atom_id res chain seq x y z
N MET A 1 37.06 19.57 10.73
CA MET A 1 37.31 18.43 9.81
C MET A 1 35.99 17.74 9.43
N ALA A 2 35.50 17.93 8.20
CA ALA A 2 34.24 17.35 7.75
C ALA A 2 34.34 15.82 7.51
N LYS A 3 33.27 15.07 7.75
CA LYS A 3 33.25 13.61 7.49
C LYS A 3 32.85 13.30 6.05
N SER A 4 33.52 12.35 5.41
CA SER A 4 33.19 11.85 4.06
C SER A 4 31.76 11.29 3.97
N ILE A 5 31.15 11.42 2.78
CA ILE A 5 29.87 10.79 2.43
C ILE A 5 29.87 9.28 2.64
N ARG A 6 31.02 8.62 2.52
CA ARG A 6 31.13 7.16 2.68
C ARG A 6 31.36 6.73 4.13
N SER A 7 31.47 7.68 5.06
CA SER A 7 31.70 7.39 6.47
C SER A 7 30.60 6.49 7.05
N LYS A 8 30.99 5.51 7.86
CA LYS A 8 30.08 4.52 8.45
C LYS A 8 28.98 5.19 9.30
N ILE A 9 29.33 6.24 10.05
CA ILE A 9 28.39 6.98 10.90
C ILE A 9 27.33 7.69 10.05
N LYS A 10 27.72 8.47 9.03
CA LYS A 10 26.74 9.14 8.13
C LYS A 10 25.87 8.15 7.36
N LYS A 11 26.40 6.98 6.99
CA LYS A 11 25.61 5.89 6.39
C LYS A 11 24.52 5.40 7.36
N ARG A 12 24.86 5.15 8.63
CA ARG A 12 23.90 4.69 9.65
C ARG A 12 22.82 5.72 9.97
N LEU A 13 23.20 6.99 10.14
CA LEU A 13 22.21 8.04 10.37
C LEU A 13 21.24 8.16 9.18
N ARG A 14 21.72 7.99 7.94
CA ARG A 14 20.84 7.92 6.76
C ARG A 14 19.93 6.70 6.77
N THR A 15 20.40 5.52 7.18
CA THR A 15 19.52 4.35 7.27
C THR A 15 18.41 4.55 8.31
N VAL A 16 18.71 5.17 9.45
CA VAL A 16 17.70 5.50 10.46
C VAL A 16 16.67 6.50 9.91
N LYS A 17 17.12 7.53 9.19
CA LYS A 17 16.19 8.49 8.54
C LYS A 17 15.33 7.83 7.45
N ARG A 18 15.88 6.88 6.69
CA ARG A 18 15.11 6.10 5.71
C ARG A 18 14.03 5.27 6.37
N GLN A 19 14.32 4.57 7.48
CA GLN A 19 13.31 3.82 8.24
C GLN A 19 12.12 4.72 8.64
N ARG A 20 12.40 5.96 9.06
CA ARG A 20 11.36 6.95 9.37
C ARG A 20 10.50 7.30 8.16
N VAL A 21 11.12 7.60 7.02
CA VAL A 21 10.41 7.94 5.76
C VAL A 21 9.62 6.75 5.24
N ASP A 22 10.22 5.56 5.22
CA ASP A 22 9.59 4.33 4.76
C ASP A 22 8.28 4.07 5.53
N LYS A 23 8.28 4.35 6.84
CA LYS A 23 7.14 4.11 7.72
C LYS A 23 6.08 5.20 7.64
N MET A 24 6.46 6.47 7.62
CA MET A 24 5.50 7.58 7.60
C MET A 24 4.92 7.87 6.22
N VAL A 25 5.71 7.67 5.17
CA VAL A 25 5.35 8.10 3.81
C VAL A 25 5.08 6.91 2.91
N ASP A 26 6.04 5.98 2.81
CA ASP A 26 5.97 4.97 1.74
C ASP A 26 5.02 3.83 2.08
N THR A 27 5.00 3.38 3.34
CA THR A 27 4.08 2.33 3.81
C THR A 27 2.61 2.72 3.62
N PRO A 28 2.12 3.88 4.12
CA PRO A 28 0.72 4.25 3.91
C PRO A 28 0.37 4.50 2.45
N ARG A 29 1.32 5.00 1.64
CA ARG A 29 1.11 5.12 0.18
C ARG A 29 0.92 3.76 -0.50
N ARG A 30 1.73 2.77 -0.13
CA ARG A 30 1.61 1.40 -0.65
C ARG A 30 0.32 0.74 -0.19
N GLU A 31 -0.07 0.94 1.06
CA GLU A 31 -1.33 0.44 1.60
C GLU A 31 -2.54 1.07 0.89
N ALA A 32 -2.54 2.39 0.67
CA ALA A 32 -3.59 3.07 -0.09
C ALA A 32 -3.70 2.54 -1.53
N CYS A 33 -2.55 2.36 -2.21
CA CYS A 33 -2.51 1.78 -3.55
C CYS A 33 -3.02 0.32 -3.55
N ASN A 34 -2.57 -0.51 -2.61
CA ASN A 34 -3.05 -1.88 -2.48
C ASN A 34 -4.56 -1.92 -2.25
N ASN A 35 -5.08 -1.08 -1.34
CA ASN A 35 -6.50 -0.99 -1.08
C ASN A 35 -7.28 -0.62 -2.35
N SER A 36 -6.79 0.34 -3.14
CA SER A 36 -7.42 0.69 -4.43
C SER A 36 -7.44 -0.48 -5.41
N LEU A 37 -6.32 -1.22 -5.53
CA LEU A 37 -6.24 -2.40 -6.40
C LEU A 37 -7.17 -3.52 -5.94
N THR A 38 -7.25 -3.78 -4.63
CA THR A 38 -8.13 -4.82 -4.09
C THR A 38 -9.61 -4.51 -4.35
N LYS A 39 -10.02 -3.24 -4.32
CA LYS A 39 -11.39 -2.83 -4.68
C LYS A 39 -11.68 -3.03 -6.16
N LEU A 40 -10.73 -2.67 -7.02
CA LEU A 40 -10.85 -2.90 -8.46
C LEU A 40 -10.99 -4.39 -8.79
N ILE A 41 -10.21 -5.26 -8.14
CA ILE A 41 -10.29 -6.72 -8.32
C ILE A 41 -11.67 -7.26 -7.92
N LYS A 42 -12.30 -6.68 -6.90
CA LYS A 42 -13.65 -7.06 -6.45
C LYS A 42 -14.77 -6.52 -7.37
N GLY A 43 -14.44 -5.72 -8.39
CA GLY A 43 -15.41 -5.06 -9.24
C GLY A 43 -16.05 -3.81 -8.60
N GLU A 44 -15.55 -3.33 -7.46
CA GLU A 44 -16.08 -2.13 -6.81
C GLU A 44 -15.57 -0.87 -7.54
N VAL A 45 -16.44 -0.22 -8.32
CA VAL A 45 -16.12 1.05 -8.99
C VAL A 45 -16.11 2.18 -7.95
N THR A 46 -14.92 2.51 -7.43
CA THR A 46 -14.77 3.62 -6.47
C THR A 46 -14.74 4.97 -7.21
N ARG A 47 -15.92 5.52 -7.56
CA ARG A 47 -15.99 6.92 -8.03
C ARG A 47 -16.08 7.85 -6.84
N HIS A 48 -15.01 8.58 -6.56
CA HIS A 48 -15.05 9.65 -5.58
C HIS A 48 -15.82 10.85 -6.15
N LYS A 49 -16.96 11.22 -5.53
CA LYS A 49 -17.64 12.49 -5.84
C LYS A 49 -16.69 13.62 -5.48
N GLN A 50 -16.26 14.39 -6.48
CA GLN A 50 -15.45 15.58 -6.22
C GLN A 50 -16.34 16.63 -5.55
N VAL A 51 -15.92 17.10 -4.38
CA VAL A 51 -16.62 18.18 -3.68
C VAL A 51 -16.44 19.47 -4.49
N LYS A 52 -17.54 20.18 -4.73
CA LYS A 52 -17.52 21.44 -5.48
C LYS A 52 -16.80 22.53 -4.67
N ASN A 53 -16.13 23.45 -5.36
CA ASN A 53 -15.45 24.58 -4.72
C ASN A 53 -16.46 25.68 -4.38
N ALA A 54 -16.59 26.02 -3.09
CA ALA A 54 -17.51 27.05 -2.62
C ALA A 54 -17.22 28.45 -3.17
N PHE A 55 -15.95 28.76 -3.53
CA PHE A 55 -15.63 30.05 -4.16
C PHE A 55 -16.18 30.18 -5.58
N LEU A 56 -16.31 29.05 -6.29
CA LEU A 56 -16.80 29.03 -7.67
C LEU A 56 -18.32 28.86 -7.72
N HIS A 57 -18.89 28.12 -6.77
CA HIS A 57 -20.31 27.84 -6.66
C HIS A 57 -20.82 28.28 -5.28
N PRO A 58 -20.94 29.61 -5.03
CA PRO A 58 -21.34 30.12 -3.72
C PRO A 58 -22.78 29.76 -3.33
N ASN A 59 -23.63 29.43 -4.31
CA ASN A 59 -25.03 29.08 -4.09
C ASN A 59 -25.26 27.58 -3.84
N ASP A 60 -24.25 26.74 -4.10
CA ASP A 60 -24.37 25.29 -3.89
C ASP A 60 -24.07 24.95 -2.42
N PRO A 61 -25.04 24.42 -1.63
CA PRO A 61 -24.83 24.12 -0.22
C PRO A 61 -23.88 22.93 0.03
N GLU A 62 -23.68 22.09 -0.99
CA GLU A 62 -22.71 20.98 -0.95
C GLU A 62 -21.27 21.43 -1.28
N ALA A 63 -21.07 22.70 -1.65
CA ALA A 63 -19.75 23.19 -1.99
C ALA A 63 -18.95 23.53 -0.72
N GLU A 64 -17.69 23.09 -0.67
CA GLU A 64 -16.81 23.33 0.46
C GLU A 64 -15.71 24.34 0.09
N ILE A 65 -15.32 25.15 1.07
CA ILE A 65 -14.13 26.02 0.94
C ILE A 65 -12.90 25.11 0.95
N PRO A 66 -12.06 25.11 -0.10
CA PRO A 66 -10.88 24.28 -0.15
C PRO A 66 -9.90 24.67 0.96
N GLN A 67 -9.80 23.82 2.00
CA GLN A 67 -8.86 24.00 3.10
C GLN A 67 -7.67 23.05 2.94
N LYS A 68 -6.46 23.61 2.85
CA LYS A 68 -5.24 22.81 2.85
C LYS A 68 -4.94 22.33 4.28
N SER A 69 -4.90 21.02 4.49
CA SER A 69 -4.49 20.45 5.78
C SER A 69 -2.99 20.71 6.02
N VAL A 70 -2.68 21.29 7.17
CA VAL A 70 -1.30 21.52 7.60
C VAL A 70 -0.86 20.31 8.42
N LYS A 71 -0.01 19.48 7.82
CA LYS A 71 0.58 18.32 8.48
C LYS A 71 1.87 18.71 9.20
N LYS A 72 2.14 18.11 10.36
CA LYS A 72 3.44 18.28 11.01
C LYS A 72 4.54 17.70 10.11
N PRO A 73 5.62 18.43 9.81
CA PRO A 73 6.71 17.90 9.01
C PRO A 73 7.40 16.74 9.73
N ILE A 74 8.03 15.85 8.95
CA ILE A 74 8.81 14.74 9.50
C ILE A 74 10.01 15.31 10.26
N ASP A 75 10.06 15.04 11.56
CA ASP A 75 11.21 15.39 12.38
C ASP A 75 12.33 14.34 12.23
N PHE A 76 13.53 14.82 11.88
CA PHE A 76 14.75 14.02 11.69
C PHE A 76 15.82 14.25 12.78
N ARG A 77 15.47 14.94 13.87
CA ARG A 77 16.32 15.06 15.05
C ARG A 77 16.55 13.68 15.66
N SER A 78 17.67 13.50 16.36
CA SER A 78 18.02 12.21 16.96
C SER A 78 17.01 11.78 18.04
N GLU A 79 16.47 12.73 18.79
CA GLU A 79 15.51 12.50 19.87
C GLU A 79 14.22 11.81 19.40
N THR A 80 13.77 12.12 18.18
CA THR A 80 12.52 11.57 17.62
C THR A 80 12.72 10.26 16.86
N LEU A 81 13.98 9.84 16.66
CA LEU A 81 14.36 8.67 15.89
C LEU A 81 14.77 7.54 16.84
N PRO A 82 13.98 6.46 16.97
CA PRO A 82 14.21 5.40 17.97
C PRO A 82 15.56 4.70 17.79
N MET A 83 16.02 4.56 16.54
CA MET A 83 17.28 3.86 16.21
C MET A 83 18.51 4.78 16.19
N SER A 84 18.36 6.08 16.47
CA SER A 84 19.45 7.06 16.34
C SER A 84 20.58 6.82 17.34
N GLY A 85 20.25 6.40 18.57
CA GLY A 85 21.21 6.09 19.63
C GLY A 85 22.21 5.01 19.20
N PHE A 86 21.76 4.05 18.39
CA PHE A 86 22.62 2.96 17.92
C PHE A 86 23.56 3.34 16.77
N ALA A 87 23.31 4.48 16.11
CA ALA A 87 24.08 4.94 14.96
C ALA A 87 25.37 5.69 15.33
N THR A 88 25.56 5.99 16.62
CA THR A 88 26.68 6.76 17.17
C THR A 88 28.03 6.03 17.11
N LYS A 89 29.12 6.76 17.36
CA LYS A 89 30.48 6.21 17.42
C LYS A 89 30.63 5.41 18.72
N GLY A 90 31.37 4.29 18.68
CA GLY A 90 31.66 3.48 19.87
C GLY A 90 30.55 2.49 20.24
N ASN A 91 29.37 2.60 19.65
CA ASN A 91 28.28 1.71 20.00
C ASN A 91 28.50 0.25 19.57
N ARG A 92 28.01 -0.69 20.39
CA ARG A 92 28.09 -2.14 20.18
C ARG A 92 27.38 -2.54 18.88
N ARG A 93 27.89 -3.58 18.21
CA ARG A 93 27.39 -4.04 16.89
C ARG A 93 27.03 -5.51 16.83
N LYS A 94 27.52 -6.29 17.78
CA LYS A 94 27.20 -7.70 17.93
C LYS A 94 26.08 -7.77 18.96
N TYR A 95 24.91 -8.19 18.50
CA TYR A 95 23.72 -8.36 19.31
C TYR A 95 23.32 -9.83 19.31
N THR A 96 22.80 -10.29 20.43
CA THR A 96 22.14 -11.60 20.56
C THR A 96 20.87 -11.63 19.70
N GLU A 97 20.29 -12.81 19.50
CA GLU A 97 19.11 -12.93 18.65
C GLU A 97 17.87 -12.23 19.23
N GLU A 98 17.73 -12.27 20.56
CA GLU A 98 16.65 -11.61 21.30
C GLU A 98 16.74 -10.09 21.14
N GLU A 99 17.91 -9.51 21.39
CA GLU A 99 18.18 -8.08 21.20
C GLU A 99 17.94 -7.64 19.74
N ARG A 100 18.25 -8.49 18.75
CA ARG A 100 17.95 -8.16 17.34
C ARG A 100 16.46 -8.06 17.09
N LYS A 101 15.64 -8.93 17.70
CA LYS A 101 14.19 -8.86 17.59
C LYS A 101 13.66 -7.59 18.23
N GLU A 102 14.20 -7.18 19.38
CA GLU A 102 13.87 -5.92 20.04
C GLU A 102 14.24 -4.70 19.18
N LEU A 103 15.44 -4.67 18.62
CA LEU A 103 15.87 -3.61 17.70
C LEU A 103 14.98 -3.53 16.46
N GLN A 104 14.48 -4.67 15.95
CA GLN A 104 13.52 -4.68 14.86
C GLN A 104 12.15 -4.13 15.27
N LYS A 105 11.70 -4.38 16.50
CA LYS A 105 10.47 -3.78 17.05
C LYS A 105 10.66 -2.26 17.20
N LEU A 106 11.78 -1.82 17.76
CA LEU A 106 12.15 -0.40 17.88
C LEU A 106 12.23 0.32 16.53
N ALA A 107 12.76 -0.35 15.50
CA ALA A 107 12.81 0.19 14.14
C ALA A 107 11.43 0.32 13.48
N LYS A 108 10.39 -0.31 14.05
CA LYS A 108 9.00 -0.19 13.58
C LYS A 108 8.20 0.81 14.43
N SER A 109 8.56 1.01 15.70
CA SER A 109 7.88 1.94 16.60
C SER A 109 8.23 3.39 16.25
N HIS A 110 7.34 4.07 15.54
CA HIS A 110 7.53 5.43 15.06
C HIS A 110 6.30 6.27 15.42
N PRO A 111 6.45 7.50 15.96
CA PRO A 111 5.29 8.35 16.23
C PRO A 111 4.57 8.71 14.94
N GLU A 112 3.24 8.68 14.99
CA GLU A 112 2.34 8.92 13.85
C GLU A 112 2.36 10.36 13.36
N GLU A 113 1.93 10.58 12.11
CA GLU A 113 1.72 11.92 11.55
C GLU A 113 0.52 12.59 12.21
N LYS A 114 0.77 13.69 12.94
CA LYS A 114 -0.29 14.52 13.50
C LYS A 114 -0.65 15.65 12.52
N ILE A 115 -1.95 15.81 12.26
CA ILE A 115 -2.50 16.97 11.54
C ILE A 115 -2.62 18.11 12.56
N LEU A 116 -1.99 19.25 12.29
CA LEU A 116 -1.92 20.39 13.23
C LEU A 116 -3.10 21.35 13.05
N ALA A 117 -3.54 21.58 11.82
CA ALA A 117 -4.63 22.50 11.50
C ALA A 117 -5.35 22.11 10.20
N GLY A 118 -6.60 22.54 10.09
CA GLY A 118 -7.52 22.24 8.99
C GLY A 118 -8.38 21.00 9.26
N ARG A 119 -9.52 20.87 8.57
CA ARG A 119 -10.29 19.63 8.58
C ARG A 119 -9.45 18.53 7.94
N GLY A 120 -8.85 17.69 8.79
CA GLY A 120 -8.23 16.44 8.40
C GLY A 120 -9.27 15.41 7.95
N LYS A 121 -10.02 15.72 6.88
CA LYS A 121 -10.90 14.79 6.18
C LYS A 121 -10.86 15.15 4.70
N LEU A 122 -9.88 14.62 3.97
CA LEU A 122 -10.23 14.16 2.63
C LEU A 122 -11.08 12.91 2.85
N ALA A 123 -12.40 13.12 2.91
CA ALA A 123 -13.42 12.22 2.39
C ALA A 123 -13.04 10.74 2.24
N TYR A 124 -12.64 10.07 3.31
CA TYR A 124 -12.84 8.61 3.45
C TYR A 124 -14.12 8.32 4.23
N GLU A 125 -14.65 9.31 4.95
CA GLU A 125 -15.93 9.19 5.67
C GLU A 125 -17.15 9.54 4.81
N SER A 126 -16.98 10.09 3.61
CA SER A 126 -18.10 10.24 2.68
C SER A 126 -18.45 8.93 1.96
N CYS A 127 -17.82 7.81 2.34
CA CYS A 127 -18.38 6.47 2.15
C CYS A 127 -19.57 6.26 3.11
N LYS A 128 -20.54 7.18 3.15
CA LYS A 128 -21.91 6.70 3.22
C LYS A 128 -22.13 6.09 1.85
N VAL A 129 -21.95 4.77 1.74
CA VAL A 129 -22.54 4.00 0.64
C VAL A 129 -24.01 4.38 0.68
N GLY A 130 -24.39 5.31 -0.18
CA GLY A 130 -25.76 5.77 -0.28
C GLY A 130 -26.58 4.53 -0.55
N GLN A 131 -27.60 4.31 0.26
CA GLN A 131 -28.67 3.35 -0.01
C GLN A 131 -29.29 3.59 -1.41
N ASP A 132 -28.98 4.73 -2.03
CA ASP A 132 -29.37 5.15 -3.36
C ASP A 132 -28.59 4.45 -4.49
N SER A 133 -27.35 3.99 -4.28
CA SER A 133 -26.63 3.23 -5.33
C SER A 133 -27.15 1.80 -5.45
N ALA A 134 -27.60 1.19 -4.35
CA ALA A 134 -28.26 -0.11 -4.37
C ALA A 134 -29.64 -0.02 -5.05
N LYS A 135 -30.39 1.07 -4.83
CA LYS A 135 -31.68 1.32 -5.51
C LYS A 135 -31.51 1.60 -7.01
N GLN A 136 -30.45 2.28 -7.42
CA GLN A 136 -30.18 2.53 -8.85
C GLN A 136 -29.72 1.27 -9.60
N VAL A 137 -29.03 0.34 -8.94
CA VAL A 137 -28.66 -0.94 -9.56
C VAL A 137 -29.86 -1.89 -9.60
N ALA A 138 -30.69 -1.93 -8.54
CA ALA A 138 -31.94 -2.71 -8.53
C ALA A 138 -32.94 -2.22 -9.59
N ALA A 139 -33.12 -0.90 -9.74
CA ALA A 139 -34.01 -0.33 -10.75
C ALA A 139 -33.53 -0.53 -12.21
N VAL A 140 -32.24 -0.82 -12.43
CA VAL A 140 -31.73 -1.15 -13.76
C VAL A 140 -31.87 -2.65 -14.06
N GLN A 141 -31.84 -3.52 -13.04
CA GLN A 141 -32.11 -4.96 -13.21
C GLN A 141 -33.60 -5.25 -13.43
N GLU A 142 -34.50 -4.58 -12.70
CA GLU A 142 -35.95 -4.76 -12.87
C GLU A 142 -36.46 -4.35 -14.26
N ASN A 143 -35.74 -3.48 -14.99
CA ASN A 143 -36.10 -3.10 -16.36
C ASN A 143 -35.48 -4.02 -17.43
N ASN A 144 -34.43 -4.78 -17.10
CA ASN A 144 -33.82 -5.73 -18.03
C ASN A 144 -34.50 -7.10 -17.94
N ASP A 145 -34.95 -7.52 -16.76
CA ASP A 145 -35.65 -8.79 -16.58
C ASP A 145 -37.06 -8.78 -17.23
N SER A 146 -37.66 -7.60 -17.42
CA SER A 146 -38.97 -7.47 -18.10
C SER A 146 -38.92 -7.49 -19.63
N GLU A 147 -37.74 -7.44 -20.25
CA GLU A 147 -37.58 -7.49 -21.71
C GLU A 147 -37.09 -8.86 -22.21
N GLU A 148 -36.52 -9.72 -21.35
CA GLU A 148 -36.03 -11.05 -21.74
C GLU A 148 -37.06 -12.19 -21.55
N ASP A 149 -38.12 -11.98 -20.77
CA ASP A 149 -39.17 -13.00 -20.51
C ASP A 149 -40.24 -13.12 -21.62
N ALA A 150 -40.09 -12.42 -22.75
CA ALA A 150 -41.05 -12.47 -23.87
C ALA A 150 -40.59 -13.32 -25.08
N GLU A 151 -39.36 -13.84 -25.12
CA GLU A 151 -38.83 -14.56 -26.29
C GLU A 151 -38.01 -15.82 -25.94
N MET A 152 -38.51 -16.74 -25.09
CA MET A 152 -37.93 -18.11 -25.09
C MET A 152 -38.82 -19.21 -24.47
N GLU A 153 -40.04 -19.39 -24.96
CA GLU A 153 -40.73 -20.69 -24.88
C GLU A 153 -40.72 -21.38 -26.24
N GLU A 154 -39.64 -22.07 -26.59
CA GLU A 154 -39.69 -23.30 -27.39
C GLU A 154 -38.28 -23.91 -27.54
N SER A 155 -38.10 -25.09 -26.92
CA SER A 155 -37.34 -26.25 -27.43
C SER A 155 -36.41 -26.93 -26.41
N GLY A 156 -36.74 -28.20 -26.12
CA GLY A 156 -35.75 -29.26 -26.22
C GLY A 156 -35.10 -29.75 -24.93
N GLU A 157 -35.69 -30.80 -24.35
CA GLU A 157 -34.97 -31.81 -23.58
C GLU A 157 -33.76 -32.36 -24.38
N GLN A 158 -32.60 -32.50 -23.75
CA GLN A 158 -31.71 -33.66 -23.96
C GLN A 158 -30.64 -33.78 -22.86
N GLU A 159 -30.55 -34.99 -22.32
CA GLU A 159 -29.64 -35.44 -21.28
C GLU A 159 -28.19 -35.64 -21.74
N ALA A 160 -27.29 -35.57 -20.75
CA ALA A 160 -26.03 -36.30 -20.60
C ALA A 160 -24.83 -35.96 -21.50
N LYS A 161 -23.73 -35.51 -20.86
CA LYS A 161 -22.52 -36.33 -20.65
C LYS A 161 -21.50 -35.62 -19.73
N LYS A 162 -20.96 -36.42 -18.81
CA LYS A 162 -19.79 -36.15 -17.97
C LYS A 162 -18.55 -36.00 -18.85
N ASP A 163 -17.67 -35.07 -18.53
CA ASP A 163 -16.23 -35.23 -18.71
C ASP A 163 -15.47 -34.41 -17.66
N ASP A 164 -14.78 -35.15 -16.78
CA ASP A 164 -13.91 -34.67 -15.73
C ASP A 164 -12.66 -34.01 -16.33
N VAL A 165 -12.47 -32.70 -16.12
CA VAL A 165 -11.23 -31.99 -16.48
C VAL A 165 -10.41 -31.65 -15.23
N ASP A 166 -9.54 -32.59 -14.89
CA ASP A 166 -8.21 -32.45 -14.27
C ASP A 166 -7.83 -31.08 -13.64
N THR A 167 -8.37 -30.82 -12.45
CA THR A 167 -7.74 -29.89 -11.50
C THR A 167 -6.51 -30.54 -10.85
N LYS A 168 -5.33 -30.50 -11.50
CA LYS A 168 -4.00 -30.73 -10.87
C LYS A 168 -2.82 -30.41 -11.80
N ARG A 169 -2.62 -29.14 -12.17
CA ARG A 169 -1.29 -28.65 -12.60
C ARG A 169 -0.79 -27.56 -11.67
N LYS A 170 0.02 -27.95 -10.69
CA LYS A 170 0.89 -27.01 -9.97
C LYS A 170 1.94 -26.49 -10.97
N PRO A 171 2.14 -25.17 -11.12
CA PRO A 171 3.25 -24.66 -11.90
C PRO A 171 4.55 -24.90 -11.12
N GLU A 172 5.43 -25.76 -11.65
CA GLU A 172 6.79 -25.91 -11.13
C GLU A 172 7.57 -24.59 -11.33
N LEU A 173 8.01 -23.99 -10.22
CA LEU A 173 8.90 -22.83 -10.27
C LEU A 173 10.27 -23.24 -10.83
N PRO A 174 10.85 -22.49 -11.78
CA PRO A 174 12.16 -22.81 -12.34
C PRO A 174 13.24 -22.73 -11.24
N LYS A 175 13.98 -23.83 -11.07
CA LYS A 175 15.12 -23.94 -10.15
C LYS A 175 16.14 -22.84 -10.48
N LYS A 176 16.46 -21.99 -9.49
CA LYS A 176 17.49 -20.95 -9.58
C LYS A 176 18.82 -21.59 -10.02
N LYS A 177 19.30 -21.22 -11.22
CA LYS A 177 20.66 -21.54 -11.68
C LYS A 177 21.66 -21.01 -10.65
N LYS A 178 22.39 -21.91 -9.99
CA LYS A 178 23.50 -21.55 -9.11
C LYS A 178 24.55 -20.84 -9.97
N ASN A 179 24.75 -19.55 -9.69
CA ASN A 179 25.68 -18.70 -10.42
C ASN A 179 27.08 -19.33 -10.49
N ALA A 180 27.62 -19.36 -11.71
CA ALA A 180 28.94 -19.83 -12.12
C ALA A 180 30.10 -18.97 -11.57
N ARG A 181 30.08 -18.60 -10.29
CA ARG A 181 31.11 -17.77 -9.65
C ARG A 181 32.26 -18.56 -9.00
N SER A 182 32.23 -19.89 -9.02
CA SER A 182 33.32 -20.72 -8.45
C SER A 182 34.48 -21.00 -9.42
N ARG A 183 34.38 -20.64 -10.71
CA ARG A 183 35.40 -21.03 -11.72
C ARG A 183 36.59 -20.06 -11.84
N VAL A 184 36.51 -18.85 -11.27
CA VAL A 184 37.56 -17.82 -11.42
C VAL A 184 38.64 -17.88 -10.32
N GLN A 185 38.43 -18.63 -9.23
CA GLN A 185 39.40 -18.68 -8.13
C GLN A 185 40.51 -19.73 -8.25
N LYS A 186 40.49 -20.60 -9.28
CA LYS A 186 41.53 -21.64 -9.45
C LYS A 186 42.73 -21.26 -10.32
N PHE A 187 42.75 -20.05 -10.92
CA PHE A 187 43.84 -19.63 -11.81
C PHE A 187 44.88 -18.68 -11.18
N ARG A 188 44.76 -18.37 -9.88
CA ARG A 188 45.64 -17.39 -9.21
C ARG A 188 46.63 -17.99 -8.21
N GLN A 189 46.73 -19.31 -8.12
CA GLN A 189 47.73 -19.99 -7.28
C GLN A 189 48.61 -20.87 -8.16
N LYS A 190 49.47 -20.24 -8.96
CA LYS A 190 50.67 -20.86 -9.57
C LYS A 190 51.48 -19.75 -10.24
N LYS A 191 52.29 -19.07 -9.43
CA LYS A 191 53.59 -18.49 -9.75
C LYS A 191 54.21 -18.00 -8.46
#